data_AF-A0A8C4K7M9-F1
#
_entry.id   AF-A0A8C4K7M9-F1
#
_cell.length_a   1.000
_cell.length_b   1.000
_cell.length_c   1.000
_cell.angle_alpha   90.00
_cell.angle_beta   90.00
_cell.angle_gamma   90.00
#
_symmetry.space_group_name_H-M   'P 1'
#
loop_
_entity.id
_entity.type
_entity.pdbx_description
1 polymer ?
#
loop_
_entity_poly.entity_id
_entity_poly.type
_entity_poly.pdbx_seq_one_letter_code
_entity_poly.pdbx_strand_id
1 'polypeptide(L)'
;MATCKNIAIFGATGMTGLATLAQALDAGYNVTVLVRDPARLPPEHRPARVVVGDVLNPADVDKAVQGQDAVIVILGTRNDLSRAPRLGAPADPGGPRNPLTLRPPHPGEPHIPLTLGDL
;
A
#
# COMPACT_ATOMS: atom_id res chain seq x y z
N MET A 1 18.15 -21.56 -5.33
CA MET A 1 17.91 -20.79 -4.09
C MET A 1 16.53 -20.19 -4.19
N ALA A 2 15.56 -20.69 -3.42
CA ALA A 2 14.20 -20.15 -3.47
C ALA A 2 14.16 -18.84 -2.69
N THR A 3 14.10 -17.72 -3.38
CA THR A 3 13.62 -16.47 -2.76
C THR A 3 12.09 -16.56 -2.75
N CYS A 4 11.52 -17.42 -1.91
CA CYS A 4 10.10 -17.38 -1.65
C CYS A 4 9.81 -16.02 -1.01
N LYS A 5 9.03 -15.20 -1.70
CA LYS A 5 8.56 -13.90 -1.21
C LYS A 5 7.03 -13.98 -1.17
N ASN A 6 6.54 -14.73 -0.20
CA ASN A 6 5.11 -14.87 0.07
C ASN A 6 4.64 -13.61 0.77
N ILE A 7 3.63 -12.94 0.24
CA ILE A 7 3.10 -11.73 0.85
C ILE A 7 1.59 -11.82 1.03
N ALA A 8 1.09 -11.39 2.19
CA ALA A 8 -0.33 -11.14 2.39
C ALA A 8 -0.67 -9.67 2.08
N ILE A 9 -1.78 -9.42 1.40
CA ILE A 9 -2.31 -8.08 1.16
C ILE A 9 -3.72 -8.00 1.75
N PHE A 10 -3.91 -7.07 2.68
CA PHE A 10 -5.21 -6.72 3.24
C PHE A 10 -5.75 -5.46 2.59
N GLY A 11 -7.03 -5.45 2.25
CA GLY A 11 -7.65 -4.34 1.54
C GLY A 11 -7.35 -4.30 0.04
N ALA A 12 -7.02 -5.45 -0.56
CA ALA A 12 -6.69 -5.59 -1.97
C ALA A 12 -7.80 -5.11 -2.94
N THR A 13 -9.06 -5.00 -2.48
CA THR A 13 -10.19 -4.53 -3.30
C THR A 13 -10.35 -3.00 -3.32
N GLY A 14 -9.49 -2.25 -2.62
CA GLY A 14 -9.48 -0.78 -2.64
C GLY A 14 -8.74 -0.21 -3.85
N MET A 15 -8.82 1.10 -4.11
CA MET A 15 -8.09 1.73 -5.24
C MET A 15 -6.58 1.48 -5.12
N THR A 16 -6.01 1.77 -3.95
CA THR A 16 -4.60 1.49 -3.65
C THR A 16 -4.33 -0.01 -3.60
N GLY A 17 -5.24 -0.79 -3.02
CA GLY A 17 -5.11 -2.25 -2.89
C GLY A 17 -4.96 -2.96 -4.24
N LEU A 18 -5.74 -2.55 -5.25
CA LEU A 18 -5.67 -3.10 -6.60
C LEU A 18 -4.35 -2.75 -7.26
N ALA A 19 -3.90 -1.51 -7.16
CA ALA A 19 -2.60 -1.09 -7.68
C ALA A 19 -1.43 -1.84 -7.02
N THR A 20 -1.51 -2.08 -5.71
CA THR A 20 -0.50 -2.88 -4.99
C THR A 20 -0.54 -4.34 -5.40
N LEU A 21 -1.73 -4.93 -5.55
CA LEU A 21 -1.89 -6.31 -6.02
C LEU A 21 -1.28 -6.48 -7.42
N ALA A 22 -1.56 -5.55 -8.34
CA ALA A 22 -0.97 -5.56 -9.68
C ALA A 22 0.56 -5.53 -9.64
N GLN A 23 1.15 -4.60 -8.89
CA GLN A 23 2.61 -4.47 -8.76
C GLN A 23 3.25 -5.70 -8.10
N ALA A 24 2.60 -6.26 -7.08
CA ALA A 24 3.11 -7.46 -6.43
C ALA A 24 3.11 -8.68 -7.35
N LEU A 25 2.06 -8.84 -8.17
CA LEU A 25 2.00 -9.90 -9.16
C LEU A 25 3.04 -9.70 -10.27
N ASP A 26 3.20 -8.47 -10.77
CA ASP A 26 4.19 -8.13 -11.80
C ASP A 26 5.63 -8.37 -11.33
N ALA A 27 5.92 -8.07 -10.06
CA ALA A 27 7.20 -8.35 -9.44
C ALA A 27 7.41 -9.83 -9.05
N GLY A 28 6.46 -10.72 -9.36
CA GLY A 28 6.58 -12.17 -9.19
C GLY A 28 6.42 -12.67 -7.75
N TYR A 29 5.76 -11.88 -6.88
CA TYR A 29 5.48 -12.30 -5.51
C TYR A 29 4.35 -13.34 -5.45
N ASN A 30 4.41 -14.22 -4.46
CA ASN A 30 3.36 -15.18 -4.19
C ASN A 30 2.31 -14.53 -3.27
N VAL A 31 1.30 -13.92 -3.89
CA VAL A 31 0.35 -13.05 -3.17
C VAL A 31 -0.83 -13.84 -2.59
N THR A 32 -1.05 -13.65 -1.29
CA THR A 32 -2.28 -14.02 -0.59
C THR A 32 -3.11 -12.77 -0.35
N VAL A 33 -4.40 -12.77 -0.67
CA VAL A 33 -5.30 -11.65 -0.37
C VAL A 33 -6.35 -12.05 0.65
N LEU A 34 -6.60 -11.20 1.65
CA LEU A 34 -7.75 -11.32 2.55
C LEU A 34 -8.84 -10.37 2.08
N VAL A 35 -9.99 -10.93 1.68
CA VAL A 35 -11.12 -10.16 1.15
C VAL A 35 -12.42 -10.62 1.79
N ARG A 36 -13.35 -9.68 2.01
CA ARG A 36 -14.70 -10.02 2.48
C ARG A 36 -15.57 -10.62 1.38
N ASP A 37 -15.39 -10.11 0.16
CA ASP A 37 -16.12 -10.55 -1.01
C ASP A 37 -15.13 -10.81 -2.16
N PRO A 38 -14.94 -12.06 -2.58
CA PRO A 38 -14.01 -12.41 -3.65
C PRO A 38 -14.46 -11.93 -5.03
N ALA A 39 -15.75 -11.66 -5.25
CA ALA A 39 -16.25 -11.15 -6.53
C ALA A 39 -15.80 -9.70 -6.80
N ARG A 40 -15.27 -9.00 -5.79
CA ARG A 40 -14.71 -7.65 -5.92
C ARG A 40 -13.26 -7.65 -6.42
N LEU A 41 -12.62 -8.82 -6.54
CA LEU A 41 -11.31 -8.94 -7.16
C LEU A 41 -11.48 -8.95 -8.69
N PRO A 42 -10.76 -8.11 -9.44
CA PRO A 42 -10.85 -8.11 -10.88
C PRO A 42 -10.22 -9.40 -11.43
N PRO A 43 -10.80 -9.98 -12.50
CA PRO A 43 -10.39 -11.28 -13.04
C PRO A 43 -8.96 -11.28 -13.63
N GLU A 44 -8.44 -10.09 -13.94
CA GLU A 44 -7.09 -9.88 -14.46
C GLU A 44 -6.00 -10.05 -13.39
N HIS A 45 -6.33 -9.90 -12.11
CA HIS A 45 -5.41 -10.10 -11.00
C HIS A 45 -5.72 -11.42 -10.32
N ARG A 46 -4.95 -12.46 -10.65
CA ARG A 46 -5.04 -13.77 -10.00
C ARG A 46 -3.99 -13.91 -8.90
N PRO A 47 -4.32 -13.56 -7.64
CA PRO A 47 -3.46 -13.89 -6.51
C PRO A 47 -3.33 -15.41 -6.40
N ALA A 48 -2.23 -15.86 -5.80
CA ALA A 48 -1.98 -17.27 -5.58
C ALA A 48 -2.93 -17.89 -4.54
N ARG A 49 -3.40 -17.08 -3.59
CA ARG A 49 -4.36 -17.50 -2.58
C ARG A 49 -5.35 -16.39 -2.26
N VAL A 50 -6.63 -16.74 -2.16
CA VAL A 50 -7.69 -15.85 -1.68
C VAL A 50 -8.22 -16.42 -0.37
N VAL A 51 -8.15 -15.64 0.70
CA VAL A 51 -8.76 -15.94 1.99
C VAL A 51 -10.00 -15.07 2.13
N VAL A 52 -11.15 -15.72 2.34
CA VAL A 52 -12.40 -15.01 2.60
C VAL A 52 -12.54 -14.81 4.11
N GLY A 53 -12.62 -13.54 4.54
CA GLY A 53 -12.71 -13.20 5.96
C GLY A 53 -12.64 -11.70 6.22
N ASP A 54 -12.66 -11.33 7.50
CA ASP A 54 -12.53 -9.94 7.94
C ASP A 54 -11.17 -9.70 8.63
N VAL A 55 -10.53 -8.57 8.32
CA VAL A 55 -9.28 -8.16 8.96
C VAL A 55 -9.46 -7.81 10.44
N LEU A 56 -10.70 -7.51 10.87
CA LEU A 56 -11.06 -7.30 12.27
C LEU A 56 -11.20 -8.62 13.04
N ASN A 57 -11.25 -9.76 12.35
CA ASN A 57 -11.31 -11.07 12.98
C ASN A 57 -9.89 -11.66 13.09
N PRO A 58 -9.33 -11.81 14.29
CA PRO A 58 -7.97 -12.31 14.47
C PRO A 58 -7.76 -13.71 13.88
N ALA A 59 -8.77 -14.58 13.91
CA ALA A 59 -8.67 -15.92 13.36
C ALA A 59 -8.54 -15.93 11.82
N ASP A 60 -9.11 -14.93 11.13
CA ASP A 60 -9.02 -14.82 9.68
C ASP A 60 -7.70 -14.15 9.26
N VAL A 61 -7.20 -13.22 10.07
CA VAL A 61 -5.86 -12.66 9.94
C VAL A 61 -4.81 -13.76 10.09
N ASP A 62 -4.88 -14.59 11.12
CA ASP A 62 -3.93 -15.69 11.35
C ASP A 62 -3.86 -16.63 10.15
N LYS A 63 -5.01 -17.01 9.58
CA LYS A 63 -5.07 -17.86 8.37
C LYS A 63 -4.41 -17.22 7.15
N ALA A 64 -4.49 -15.90 7.03
CA ALA A 64 -3.94 -15.15 5.91
C ALA A 64 -2.44 -14.87 6.04
N VAL A 65 -1.95 -14.67 7.27
CA VAL A 65 -0.52 -14.41 7.58
C VAL A 65 0.29 -15.70 7.67
N GLN A 66 -0.34 -16.84 7.93
CA GLN A 66 0.36 -18.12 8.04
C GLN A 66 1.20 -18.43 6.78
N GLY A 67 2.51 -18.57 6.97
CA GLY A 67 3.47 -18.90 5.91
C GLY A 67 3.85 -17.74 4.98
N GLN A 68 3.52 -16.50 5.36
CA GLN A 68 3.91 -15.29 4.63
C GLN A 68 5.18 -14.68 5.19
N ASP A 69 6.01 -14.11 4.32
CA ASP A 69 7.23 -13.40 4.68
C ASP A 69 6.94 -11.93 5.04
N ALA A 70 5.89 -11.34 4.43
CA ALA A 70 5.48 -9.98 4.69
C ALA A 70 3.95 -9.80 4.61
N VAL A 71 3.44 -8.75 5.26
CA VAL A 71 2.03 -8.38 5.24
C VAL A 71 1.91 -6.90 4.87
N ILE A 72 1.15 -6.60 3.82
CA ILE A 72 0.83 -5.26 3.37
C ILE A 72 -0.60 -4.94 3.80
N VAL A 73 -0.75 -3.93 4.65
CA VAL A 73 -2.05 -3.54 5.22
C VAL A 73 -2.51 -2.23 4.61
N ILE A 74 -3.58 -2.30 3.80
CA ILE A 74 -4.10 -1.15 3.05
C ILE A 74 -5.55 -0.91 3.48
N LEU A 75 -5.71 -0.45 4.73
CA LEU A 75 -7.01 -0.18 5.33
C LEU A 75 -7.31 1.32 5.23
N GLY A 76 -8.01 1.71 4.16
CA GLY A 76 -8.52 3.07 4.00
C GLY A 76 -9.74 3.34 4.89
N THR A 77 -9.92 4.58 5.33
CA THR A 77 -11.01 5.07 6.19
C THR A 77 -12.35 5.22 5.46
N ARG A 78 -12.73 4.25 4.61
CA ARG A 78 -13.92 4.39 3.76
C ARG A 78 -15.27 4.34 4.51
N ASN A 79 -15.29 4.18 5.83
CA ASN A 79 -16.54 4.13 6.60
C ASN A 79 -16.47 4.62 8.06
N ASP A 80 -15.48 5.42 8.45
CA ASP A 80 -15.54 6.10 9.77
C ASP A 80 -14.77 7.42 9.73
N LEU A 81 -15.48 8.48 9.33
CA LEU A 81 -15.06 9.86 9.58
C LEU A 81 -15.63 10.39 10.92
N SER A 82 -16.31 9.56 11.71
CA SER A 82 -16.84 9.94 13.02
C SER A 82 -15.75 10.14 14.08
N ARG A 83 -14.48 9.83 13.76
CA ARG A 83 -13.29 10.15 14.56
C ARG A 83 -12.33 11.16 13.93
N ALA A 84 -12.73 11.87 12.87
CA ALA A 84 -12.01 13.10 12.55
C ALA A 84 -12.45 14.17 13.57
N PRO A 85 -11.56 14.73 14.41
CA PRO A 85 -11.92 15.92 15.16
C PRO A 85 -12.35 16.96 14.13
N ARG A 86 -13.58 17.48 14.31
CA ARG A 86 -14.10 18.61 13.53
C ARG A 86 -13.06 19.73 13.59
N LEU A 87 -12.35 19.97 12.49
CA LEU A 87 -11.43 21.09 12.39
C LEU A 87 -12.25 22.37 12.22
N GLY A 88 -12.74 22.83 13.35
CA GLY A 88 -13.51 24.05 13.55
C GLY A 88 -13.24 24.54 14.97
N ALA A 89 -12.00 25.00 15.21
CA ALA A 89 -11.60 25.80 16.36
C ALA A 89 -10.40 26.68 15.94
N PRO A 90 -10.28 27.90 16.49
CA PRO A 90 -9.70 29.06 15.80
C PRO A 90 -8.17 29.03 15.70
N ALA A 91 -7.69 29.74 14.67
CA ALA A 91 -6.31 29.99 14.34
C ALA A 91 -5.47 30.42 15.55
N ASP A 92 -4.44 29.62 15.86
CA ASP A 92 -3.31 30.03 16.66
C ASP A 92 -2.44 31.01 15.82
N PRO A 93 -2.26 32.28 16.22
CA PRO A 93 -1.55 33.27 15.41
C PRO A 93 -0.01 33.18 15.52
N GLY A 94 0.55 32.10 16.08
CA GLY A 94 1.98 32.01 16.40
C GLY A 94 2.66 30.67 16.12
N GLY A 95 2.54 30.11 14.90
CA GLY A 95 3.24 28.89 14.48
C GLY A 95 4.31 29.14 13.40
N PRO A 96 5.45 28.40 13.40
CA PRO A 96 6.65 28.78 12.68
C PRO A 96 6.50 28.67 11.15
N ARG A 97 6.98 29.71 10.47
CA ARG A 97 7.13 29.76 9.00
C ARG A 97 8.20 28.75 8.59
N ASN A 98 7.82 27.65 7.95
CA ASN A 98 8.75 26.90 7.11
C ASN A 98 8.15 26.63 5.72
N PRO A 99 8.70 27.21 4.64
CA PRO A 99 8.17 27.09 3.29
C PRO A 99 8.98 26.08 2.49
N LEU A 100 8.63 24.80 2.51
CA LEU A 100 9.23 23.80 1.60
C LEU A 100 8.16 22.80 1.14
N THR A 101 7.22 23.29 0.33
CA THR A 101 6.50 22.42 -0.61
C THR A 101 7.11 22.65 -1.99
N LEU A 102 7.99 21.76 -2.45
CA LEU A 102 8.44 21.77 -3.84
C LEU A 102 8.28 20.38 -4.46
N ARG A 103 7.17 20.30 -5.20
CA ARG A 103 6.80 19.59 -6.44
C ARG A 103 7.50 18.26 -6.83
N PRO A 104 6.75 17.31 -7.42
CA PRO A 104 7.24 16.02 -7.89
C PRO A 104 8.17 16.14 -9.12
N PRO A 105 9.02 15.12 -9.37
CA PRO A 105 10.00 15.09 -10.45
C PRO A 105 9.35 14.99 -11.84
N HIS A 106 9.83 15.80 -12.79
CA HIS A 106 9.49 15.72 -14.20
C HIS A 106 10.37 14.66 -14.90
N PRO A 107 9.81 13.80 -15.80
CA PRO A 107 10.61 12.90 -16.61
C PRO A 107 11.15 13.67 -17.84
N GLY A 108 12.48 13.70 -18.01
CA GLY A 108 13.08 14.22 -19.25
C GLY A 108 14.44 14.92 -19.19
N GLU A 109 15.24 14.83 -18.11
CA GLU A 109 16.59 15.42 -18.13
C GLU A 109 17.68 14.40 -18.54
N PRO A 110 18.59 14.77 -19.46
CA PRO A 110 19.57 13.87 -20.06
C PRO A 110 20.77 13.58 -19.14
N HIS A 111 21.32 12.39 -19.32
CA HIS A 111 22.61 11.96 -18.78
C HIS A 111 23.74 12.91 -19.20
N ILE A 112 24.51 13.40 -18.22
CA ILE A 112 25.85 13.95 -18.40
C ILE A 112 26.82 13.21 -17.46
N PRO A 113 27.87 12.55 -17.97
CA PRO A 113 28.82 11.80 -17.14
C PRO A 113 29.76 12.77 -16.42
N LEU A 114 29.84 12.69 -15.10
CA LEU A 114 30.83 13.43 -14.32
C LEU A 114 32.22 12.82 -14.53
N THR A 115 33.04 13.56 -15.26
CA THR A 115 34.46 13.32 -15.47
C THR A 115 35.29 13.50 -14.20
N LEU A 116 36.34 12.69 -14.13
CA LEU A 116 37.48 12.69 -13.22
C LEU A 116 38.11 14.09 -13.06
N GLY A 117 38.21 14.59 -11.82
CA GLY A 117 39.09 15.71 -11.47
C GLY A 117 38.49 16.75 -10.54
N ASP A 118 38.38 16.45 -9.24
CA ASP A 118 38.66 17.45 -8.20
C ASP A 118 39.17 16.69 -6.96
N LEU A 119 40.31 17.16 -6.47
CA LEU A 119 41.38 16.42 -5.76
C LEU A 119 41.06 16.15 -4.28
#